data_AF-A0A1Z9VP00-F1
#
_entry.id   AF-A0A1Z9VP00-F1
#
_cell.length_a   1.000
_cell.length_b   1.000
_cell.length_c   1.000
_cell.angle_alpha   90.00
_cell.angle_beta   90.00
_cell.angle_gamma   90.00
#
_symmetry.space_group_name_H-M   'P 1'
#
loop_
_entity.id
_entity.type
_entity.pdbx_description
1 polymer ?
#
loop_
_entity_poly.entity_id
_entity_poly.type
_entity_poly.pdbx_seq_one_letter_code
_entity_poly.pdbx_strand_id
1 'polypeptide(L)'
;MLFSAFGSKKPFWDLDENGKRVRRGGYTFVVNRDIPNEKKTVDRLHDAKKVELRLKNTMREELKKGRGGKFKKHMKHFIETQHRFFEMPLKNEGFYGLNKPKNVHKTNKPPVGKDKNLRPSYRVVMLTIRNTNGSVESCTKFLKLLIHELAHTVANHVTWREDDHGKDFKECESLLWKMLRKK
;
A
#
# COMPACT_ATOMS: atom_id res chain seq x y z
N MET A 1 2.12 -18.33 40.79
CA MET A 1 1.81 -16.93 40.48
C MET A 1 3.10 -16.14 40.49
N LEU A 2 3.51 -15.60 39.34
CA LEU A 2 4.54 -14.56 39.23
C LEU A 2 4.18 -13.76 37.97
N PHE A 3 3.55 -12.62 38.17
CA PHE A 3 3.33 -11.64 37.12
C PHE A 3 4.69 -11.00 36.79
N SER A 4 5.12 -11.07 35.53
CA SER A 4 6.10 -10.13 35.00
C SER A 4 5.41 -9.28 33.93
N ALA A 5 5.16 -8.02 34.28
CA ALA A 5 4.76 -6.97 33.38
C ALA A 5 5.95 -6.62 32.47
N PHE A 6 6.01 -7.22 31.29
CA PHE A 6 6.77 -6.67 30.18
C PHE A 6 5.78 -6.24 29.11
N GLY A 7 5.49 -4.94 29.08
CA GLY A 7 4.84 -4.33 27.93
C GLY A 7 5.74 -4.54 26.73
N SER A 8 5.40 -5.49 25.85
CA SER A 8 6.08 -5.68 24.59
C SER A 8 6.03 -4.34 23.85
N LYS A 9 7.17 -3.66 23.69
CA LYS A 9 7.26 -2.50 22.79
C LYS A 9 6.71 -2.97 21.45
N LYS A 10 5.67 -2.29 20.95
CA LYS A 10 5.17 -2.56 19.61
C LYS A 10 6.34 -2.45 18.64
N PRO A 11 6.45 -3.34 17.64
CA PRO A 11 7.52 -3.22 16.66
C PRO A 11 7.38 -1.88 15.94
N PHE A 12 8.51 -1.28 15.52
CA PHE A 12 8.54 0.09 14.95
C PHE A 12 7.60 0.28 13.74
N TRP A 13 7.32 -0.80 13.01
CA TRP A 13 6.42 -0.81 11.86
C TRP A 13 4.95 -0.95 12.23
N ASP A 14 4.60 -1.21 13.50
CA ASP A 14 3.21 -1.29 13.97
C ASP A 14 2.64 0.09 14.33
N LEU A 15 2.61 0.96 13.31
CA LEU A 15 2.02 2.29 13.39
C LEU A 15 0.51 2.25 13.69
N ASP A 16 0.04 3.24 14.45
CA ASP A 16 -1.36 3.35 14.85
C ASP A 16 -2.29 3.51 13.63
N GLU A 17 -3.38 2.74 13.66
CA GLU A 17 -4.43 2.70 12.62
C GLU A 17 -5.75 3.33 13.12
N ASN A 18 -5.77 3.90 14.34
CA ASN A 18 -6.96 4.42 15.03
C ASN A 18 -7.36 5.87 14.66
N GLY A 19 -7.06 6.30 13.43
CA GLY A 19 -7.48 7.60 12.92
C GLY A 19 -8.99 7.74 12.73
N LYS A 20 -9.43 8.94 12.36
CA LYS A 20 -10.82 9.24 11.99
C LYS A 20 -11.16 8.52 10.69
N ARG A 21 -12.28 7.78 10.68
CA ARG A 21 -12.81 7.13 9.48
C ARG A 21 -13.70 8.09 8.70
N VAL A 22 -13.40 8.31 7.43
CA VAL A 22 -14.18 9.21 6.56
C VAL A 22 -14.61 8.46 5.30
N ARG A 23 -15.89 8.58 4.92
CA ARG A 23 -16.42 7.96 3.70
C ARG A 23 -16.39 8.93 2.53
N ARG A 24 -15.92 8.48 1.37
CA ARG A 24 -15.96 9.23 0.10
C ARG A 24 -15.94 8.30 -1.10
N GLY A 25 -16.83 8.54 -2.07
CA GLY A 25 -16.90 7.76 -3.31
C GLY A 25 -17.19 6.27 -3.09
N GLY A 26 -17.92 5.91 -2.02
CA GLY A 26 -18.17 4.51 -1.64
C GLY A 26 -17.03 3.83 -0.87
N TYR A 27 -15.93 4.52 -0.62
CA TYR A 27 -14.77 4.00 0.11
C TYR A 27 -14.64 4.63 1.49
N THR A 28 -14.03 3.89 2.42
CA THR A 28 -13.66 4.40 3.76
C THR A 28 -12.16 4.64 3.80
N PHE A 29 -11.78 5.84 4.20
CA PHE A 29 -10.40 6.27 4.42
C PHE A 29 -10.16 6.49 5.91
N VAL A 30 -8.91 6.40 6.34
CA VAL A 30 -8.51 6.76 7.71
C VAL A 30 -7.57 7.94 7.63
N VAL A 31 -7.87 8.99 8.39
CA VAL A 31 -7.09 10.24 8.46
C VAL A 31 -6.75 10.57 9.90
N ASN A 32 -5.67 11.32 10.11
CA ASN A 32 -5.31 11.81 11.43
C ASN A 32 -6.38 12.77 11.97
N ARG A 33 -6.66 12.67 13.27
CA ARG A 33 -7.64 13.53 13.96
C ARG A 33 -7.10 14.95 14.09
N ASP A 34 -8.01 15.92 14.18
CA ASP A 34 -7.75 17.28 14.70
C ASP A 34 -6.67 18.10 13.97
N ILE A 35 -6.43 17.81 12.68
CA ILE A 35 -5.46 18.54 11.85
C ILE A 35 -6.19 19.26 10.70
N PRO A 36 -5.85 20.54 10.42
CA PRO A 36 -6.40 21.28 9.30
C PRO A 36 -6.32 20.55 7.95
N ASN A 37 -7.17 20.95 7.01
CA ASN A 37 -7.21 20.41 5.63
C ASN A 37 -7.65 18.94 5.49
N GLU A 38 -8.45 18.40 6.42
CA GLU A 38 -9.02 17.04 6.33
C GLU A 38 -9.61 16.75 4.93
N LYS A 39 -10.41 17.67 4.39
CA LYS A 39 -11.02 17.53 3.05
C LYS A 39 -9.96 17.25 1.98
N LYS A 40 -8.85 18.02 1.95
CA LYS A 40 -7.75 17.83 0.99
C LYS A 40 -7.04 16.49 1.19
N THR A 41 -6.89 16.05 2.44
CA THR A 41 -6.31 14.72 2.74
C THR A 41 -7.19 13.59 2.23
N VAL A 42 -8.49 13.66 2.49
CA VAL A 42 -9.46 12.67 2.00
C VAL A 42 -9.54 12.69 0.48
N ASP A 43 -9.49 13.87 -0.16
CA ASP A 43 -9.34 14.03 -1.60
C ASP A 43 -8.12 13.25 -2.12
N ARG A 44 -6.96 13.44 -1.48
CA ARG A 44 -5.73 12.79 -1.91
C ARG A 44 -5.74 11.27 -1.73
N LEU A 45 -6.30 10.76 -0.63
CA LEU A 45 -6.48 9.32 -0.43
C LEU A 45 -7.49 8.73 -1.42
N HIS A 46 -8.53 9.49 -1.79
CA HIS A 46 -9.45 9.10 -2.84
C HIS A 46 -8.77 9.06 -4.22
N ASP A 47 -7.85 9.98 -4.51
CA ASP A 47 -7.03 9.92 -5.73
C ASP A 47 -6.11 8.69 -5.74
N ALA A 48 -5.52 8.29 -4.60
CA ALA A 48 -4.81 7.01 -4.50
C ALA A 48 -5.71 5.83 -4.88
N LYS A 49 -6.96 5.83 -4.40
CA LYS A 49 -7.94 4.80 -4.75
C LYS A 49 -8.24 4.77 -6.25
N LYS A 50 -8.40 5.93 -6.89
CA LYS A 50 -8.60 6.02 -8.35
C LYS A 50 -7.40 5.47 -9.12
N VAL A 51 -6.18 5.79 -8.69
CA VAL A 51 -4.94 5.27 -9.30
C VAL A 51 -4.86 3.75 -9.15
N GLU A 52 -5.14 3.19 -7.97
CA GLU A 52 -5.19 1.74 -7.75
C GLU A 52 -6.19 1.06 -8.70
N LEU A 53 -7.42 1.59 -8.79
CA LEU A 53 -8.45 1.05 -9.67
C LEU A 53 -8.04 1.11 -11.14
N ARG A 54 -7.45 2.23 -11.58
CA ARG A 54 -6.92 2.37 -12.94
C ARG A 54 -5.86 1.31 -13.22
N LEU A 55 -4.87 1.16 -12.34
CA LEU A 55 -3.82 0.14 -12.48
C LEU A 55 -4.41 -1.26 -12.59
N LYS A 56 -5.35 -1.63 -11.71
CA LYS A 56 -6.03 -2.93 -11.77
C LYS A 56 -6.75 -3.15 -13.09
N ASN A 57 -7.48 -2.14 -13.58
CA ASN A 57 -8.20 -2.23 -14.85
C ASN A 57 -7.24 -2.39 -16.03
N THR A 58 -6.19 -1.57 -16.10
CA THR A 58 -5.16 -1.70 -17.15
C THR A 58 -4.49 -3.08 -17.10
N MET A 59 -4.16 -3.58 -15.91
CA MET A 59 -3.57 -4.92 -15.78
C MET A 59 -4.53 -6.02 -16.23
N ARG A 60 -5.84 -5.92 -15.91
CA ARG A 60 -6.85 -6.87 -16.40
C ARG A 60 -6.90 -6.89 -17.93
N GLU A 61 -6.89 -5.72 -18.56
CA GLU A 61 -6.91 -5.61 -20.02
C GLU A 61 -5.66 -6.19 -20.68
N GLU A 62 -4.48 -5.92 -20.13
CA GLU A 62 -3.24 -6.53 -20.62
C GLU A 62 -3.25 -8.06 -20.45
N LEU A 63 -3.79 -8.58 -19.34
CA LEU A 63 -3.93 -10.01 -19.11
C LEU A 63 -4.92 -10.67 -20.09
N LYS A 64 -6.07 -10.03 -20.37
CA LYS A 64 -7.04 -10.50 -21.38
C LYS A 64 -6.41 -10.59 -22.77
N LYS A 65 -5.54 -9.63 -23.11
CA LYS A 65 -4.79 -9.59 -24.38
C LYS A 65 -3.57 -10.54 -24.40
N GLY A 66 -3.34 -11.34 -23.36
CA GLY A 66 -2.19 -12.24 -23.25
C GLY A 66 -0.85 -11.54 -22.97
N ARG A 67 -0.83 -10.24 -22.68
CA ARG A 67 0.38 -9.38 -22.56
C ARG A 67 0.98 -9.32 -21.16
N GLY A 68 0.71 -10.32 -20.31
CA GLY A 68 1.24 -10.36 -18.94
C GLY A 68 2.73 -10.74 -18.86
N GLY A 69 3.23 -11.50 -19.83
CA GLY A 69 4.62 -12.01 -19.85
C GLY A 69 5.07 -12.59 -18.50
N LYS A 70 6.30 -12.28 -18.08
CA LYS A 70 6.85 -12.69 -16.79
C LYS A 70 6.09 -12.16 -15.57
N PHE A 71 5.33 -11.06 -15.72
CA PHE A 71 4.57 -10.43 -14.65
C PHE A 71 3.13 -10.94 -14.51
N LYS A 72 2.69 -11.90 -15.33
CA LYS A 72 1.30 -12.41 -15.33
C LYS A 72 0.79 -12.73 -13.92
N LYS A 73 1.60 -13.44 -13.11
CA LYS A 73 1.26 -13.82 -11.73
C LYS A 73 1.26 -12.63 -10.75
N HIS A 74 2.18 -11.68 -10.92
CA HIS A 74 2.26 -10.47 -10.12
C HIS A 74 1.04 -9.56 -10.36
N MET A 75 0.64 -9.40 -11.62
CA MET A 75 -0.55 -8.63 -12.01
C MET A 75 -1.82 -9.25 -11.43
N LYS A 76 -2.00 -10.58 -11.56
CA LYS A 76 -3.14 -11.29 -10.96
C LYS A 76 -3.19 -11.09 -9.44
N HIS A 77 -2.04 -11.24 -8.77
CA HIS A 77 -1.95 -11.01 -7.33
C HIS A 77 -2.35 -9.59 -6.94
N PHE A 78 -1.85 -8.56 -7.65
CA PHE A 78 -2.21 -7.18 -7.40
C PHE A 78 -3.70 -6.90 -7.60
N ILE A 79 -4.29 -7.42 -8.68
CA ILE A 79 -5.72 -7.28 -9.01
C ILE A 79 -6.60 -7.84 -7.90
N GLU A 80 -6.25 -9.02 -7.39
CA GLU A 80 -7.01 -9.74 -6.36
C GLU A 80 -6.82 -9.16 -4.95
N THR A 81 -5.69 -8.49 -4.69
CA THR A 81 -5.38 -7.94 -3.37
C THR A 81 -6.20 -6.69 -3.09
N GLN A 82 -6.96 -6.68 -2.00
CA GLN A 82 -7.70 -5.50 -1.56
C GLN A 82 -6.78 -4.50 -0.88
N HIS A 83 -6.89 -3.21 -1.22
CA HIS A 83 -6.16 -2.13 -0.55
C HIS A 83 -7.11 -1.19 0.19
N ARG A 84 -6.71 -0.80 1.40
CA ARG A 84 -7.32 0.27 2.20
C ARG A 84 -6.30 1.38 2.37
N PHE A 85 -6.72 2.63 2.14
CA PHE A 85 -5.81 3.79 2.14
C PHE A 85 -5.98 4.63 3.40
N PHE A 86 -4.86 4.81 4.09
CA PHE A 86 -4.75 5.45 5.40
C PHE A 86 -3.75 6.60 5.28
N GLU A 87 -3.95 7.66 6.05
CA GLU A 87 -2.91 8.65 6.27
C GLU A 87 -1.89 8.09 7.28
N MET A 88 -0.60 8.38 7.06
CA MET A 88 0.45 8.12 8.04
C MET A 88 0.27 9.01 9.28
N PRO A 89 0.51 8.49 10.50
CA PRO A 89 0.59 9.33 11.70
C PRO A 89 1.65 10.43 11.52
N LEU A 90 1.35 11.66 11.96
CA LEU A 90 2.27 12.79 11.83
C LEU A 90 3.58 12.60 12.63
N LYS A 91 3.47 11.94 13.78
CA LYS A 91 4.62 11.48 14.57
C LYS A 91 4.81 10.01 14.25
N ASN A 92 5.73 9.72 13.35
CA ASN A 92 6.13 8.36 13.02
C ASN A 92 7.66 8.26 13.04
N GLU A 93 8.18 7.04 13.07
CA GLU A 93 9.61 6.75 13.23
C GLU A 93 10.43 6.97 11.93
N GLY A 94 10.05 7.94 11.09
CA GLY A 94 10.77 8.28 9.85
C GLY A 94 10.23 7.61 8.58
N PHE A 95 9.04 7.00 8.64
CA PHE A 95 8.38 6.41 7.49
C PHE A 95 7.59 7.45 6.70
N TYR A 96 7.84 7.54 5.39
CA TYR A 96 7.01 8.35 4.50
C TYR A 96 5.78 7.59 4.01
N GLY A 97 5.84 6.26 3.94
CA GLY A 97 4.73 5.39 3.60
C GLY A 97 4.94 4.01 4.18
N LEU A 98 3.87 3.22 4.16
CA LEU A 98 3.92 1.84 4.63
C LEU A 98 2.83 1.01 3.97
N ASN A 99 3.20 -0.14 3.41
CA ASN A 99 2.26 -1.14 2.90
C ASN A 99 2.20 -2.36 3.81
N LYS A 100 1.28 -2.35 4.77
CA LYS A 100 1.11 -3.42 5.75
C LYS A 100 0.24 -4.56 5.22
N PRO A 101 0.76 -5.81 5.09
CA PRO A 101 -0.08 -6.98 4.85
C PRO A 101 -0.89 -7.32 6.11
N LYS A 102 -2.16 -7.72 5.93
CA LYS A 102 -3.05 -8.15 7.03
C LYS A 102 -3.55 -9.56 6.79
N ASN A 103 -3.61 -10.35 7.87
CA ASN A 103 -4.05 -11.75 7.87
C ASN A 103 -3.30 -12.59 6.84
N VAL A 104 -1.97 -12.63 6.94
CA VAL A 104 -1.12 -13.40 6.03
C VAL A 104 -1.37 -14.90 6.23
N HIS A 105 -1.64 -15.61 5.14
CA HIS A 105 -1.92 -17.04 5.15
C HIS A 105 -1.33 -17.72 3.90
N LYS A 106 -1.08 -19.03 3.99
CA LYS A 106 -0.61 -19.84 2.86
C LYS A 106 -1.78 -20.13 1.91
N THR A 107 -1.51 -20.13 0.60
CA THR A 107 -2.52 -20.41 -0.43
C THR A 107 -2.04 -21.45 -1.43
N ASN A 108 -2.98 -22.09 -2.14
CA ASN A 108 -2.68 -23.00 -3.26
C ASN A 108 -2.45 -22.26 -4.59
N LYS A 109 -2.36 -20.93 -4.57
CA LYS A 109 -2.11 -20.11 -5.76
C LYS A 109 -0.65 -20.22 -6.20
N PRO A 110 -0.33 -19.98 -7.50
CA PRO A 110 1.05 -19.99 -7.98
C PRO A 110 1.97 -19.03 -7.19
N PRO A 111 3.25 -19.40 -6.97
CA PRO A 111 4.17 -18.60 -6.16
C PRO A 111 4.50 -17.24 -6.80
N VAL A 112 4.44 -16.16 -6.02
CA VAL A 112 4.74 -14.78 -6.45
C VAL A 112 5.82 -14.19 -5.53
N GLY A 113 6.86 -13.64 -6.16
CA GLY A 113 8.00 -13.07 -5.44
C GLY A 113 8.70 -14.06 -4.51
N LYS A 114 9.48 -13.51 -3.58
CA LYS A 114 10.23 -14.29 -2.58
C LYS A 114 9.34 -14.99 -1.55
N ASP A 115 8.15 -14.43 -1.26
CA ASP A 115 7.18 -14.98 -0.31
C ASP A 115 6.29 -16.09 -0.90
N LYS A 116 6.54 -16.50 -2.15
CA LYS A 116 5.94 -17.67 -2.79
C LYS A 116 4.42 -17.69 -2.66
N ASN A 117 3.87 -18.56 -1.81
CA ASN A 117 2.45 -18.88 -1.70
C ASN A 117 1.73 -18.12 -0.58
N LEU A 118 2.45 -17.29 0.19
CA LEU A 118 1.85 -16.46 1.23
C LEU A 118 1.08 -15.30 0.61
N ARG A 119 -0.14 -15.06 1.09
CA ARG A 119 -0.99 -13.95 0.64
C ARG A 119 -1.61 -13.24 1.84
N PRO A 120 -1.76 -11.91 1.79
CA PRO A 120 -2.58 -11.20 2.75
C PRO A 120 -4.06 -11.26 2.32
N SER A 121 -4.99 -11.24 3.26
CA SER A 121 -6.41 -11.04 2.92
C SER A 121 -6.66 -9.64 2.37
N TYR A 122 -5.93 -8.64 2.89
CA TYR A 122 -5.94 -7.26 2.40
C TYR A 122 -4.66 -6.53 2.85
N ARG A 123 -4.41 -5.36 2.28
CA ARG A 123 -3.30 -4.48 2.64
C ARG A 123 -3.81 -3.13 3.12
N VAL A 124 -3.17 -2.63 4.18
CA VAL A 124 -3.33 -1.23 4.63
C VAL A 124 -2.15 -0.46 4.06
N VAL A 125 -2.44 0.46 3.14
CA VAL A 125 -1.46 1.34 2.52
C VAL A 125 -1.57 2.69 3.19
N MET A 126 -0.56 3.02 3.98
CA MET A 126 -0.44 4.26 4.72
C MET A 126 0.46 5.22 3.93
N LEU A 127 0.01 6.46 3.73
CA LEU A 127 0.72 7.46 2.93
C LEU A 127 0.89 8.75 3.73
N THR A 128 2.08 9.35 3.71
CA THR A 128 2.26 10.71 4.18
C THR A 128 1.58 11.66 3.20
N ILE A 129 0.50 12.29 3.65
CA ILE A 129 -0.27 13.26 2.86
C ILE A 129 0.07 14.69 3.29
N ARG A 130 0.30 14.88 4.60
CA ARG A 130 0.55 16.18 5.21
C ARG A 130 1.84 16.18 6.00
N ASN A 131 2.48 17.33 6.02
CA ASN A 131 3.57 17.63 6.96
C ASN A 131 3.01 18.05 8.32
N THR A 132 3.88 18.11 9.33
CA THR A 132 3.53 18.54 10.70
C THR A 132 2.95 19.95 10.76
N ASN A 133 3.28 20.82 9.81
CA ASN A 133 2.69 22.16 9.67
C ASN A 133 1.34 22.20 8.92
N GLY A 134 0.76 21.04 8.58
CA GLY A 134 -0.53 20.92 7.90
C GLY A 134 -0.51 21.17 6.37
N SER A 135 0.66 21.47 5.80
CA SER A 135 0.83 21.56 4.34
C SER A 135 0.68 20.19 3.69
N VAL A 136 0.05 20.15 2.51
CA VAL A 136 -0.20 18.90 1.76
C VAL A 136 0.93 18.66 0.77
N GLU A 137 1.41 17.43 0.69
CA GLU A 137 2.47 17.03 -0.24
C GLU A 137 2.10 17.26 -1.71
N SER A 138 3.12 17.57 -2.51
CA SER A 138 2.93 17.80 -3.95
C SER A 138 2.39 16.54 -4.64
N CYS A 139 1.62 16.71 -5.73
CA CYS A 139 1.06 15.58 -6.46
C CYS A 139 2.14 14.61 -6.95
N THR A 140 3.30 15.13 -7.38
CA THR A 140 4.43 14.33 -7.86
C THR A 140 5.04 13.48 -6.75
N LYS A 141 5.32 14.06 -5.57
CA LYS A 141 5.87 13.33 -4.42
C LYS A 141 4.89 12.27 -3.95
N PHE A 142 3.61 12.63 -3.82
CA PHE A 142 2.55 11.70 -3.45
C PHE A 142 2.43 10.53 -4.42
N LEU A 143 2.42 10.78 -5.73
CA LEU A 143 2.27 9.71 -6.71
C LEU A 143 3.48 8.76 -6.68
N LYS A 144 4.71 9.29 -6.54
CA LYS A 144 5.91 8.47 -6.35
C LYS A 144 5.79 7.56 -5.13
N LEU A 145 5.41 8.12 -3.99
CA LEU A 145 5.19 7.35 -2.76
C LEU A 145 4.10 6.28 -2.94
N LEU A 146 2.97 6.63 -3.55
CA LEU A 146 1.90 5.67 -3.79
C LEU A 146 2.36 4.49 -4.66
N ILE A 147 3.09 4.77 -5.75
CA ILE A 147 3.59 3.72 -6.63
C ILE A 147 4.62 2.84 -5.92
N HIS A 148 5.51 3.46 -5.12
CA HIS A 148 6.46 2.75 -4.27
C HIS A 148 5.73 1.77 -3.33
N GLU A 149 4.74 2.26 -2.58
CA GLU A 149 3.99 1.41 -1.66
C GLU A 149 3.23 0.30 -2.38
N LEU A 150 2.54 0.61 -3.49
CA LEU A 150 1.83 -0.42 -4.25
C LEU A 150 2.76 -1.47 -4.89
N ALA A 151 4.02 -1.13 -5.16
CA ALA A 151 5.01 -2.07 -5.68
C ALA A 151 5.29 -3.22 -4.70
N HIS A 152 5.25 -2.98 -3.38
CA HIS A 152 5.31 -4.04 -2.38
C HIS A 152 4.17 -5.07 -2.53
N THR A 153 2.98 -4.63 -2.93
CA THR A 153 1.90 -5.56 -3.26
C THR A 153 2.23 -6.37 -4.50
N VAL A 154 2.64 -5.72 -5.60
CA VAL A 154 2.94 -6.41 -6.86
C VAL A 154 4.06 -7.44 -6.67
N ALA A 155 5.08 -7.12 -5.88
CA ALA A 155 6.19 -8.00 -5.54
C ALA A 155 5.82 -9.09 -4.51
N ASN A 156 4.63 -9.02 -3.91
CA ASN A 156 4.16 -9.90 -2.83
C ASN A 156 5.06 -9.86 -1.58
N HIS A 157 5.56 -8.69 -1.19
CA HIS A 157 6.37 -8.53 0.03
C HIS A 157 5.44 -8.54 1.25
N VAL A 158 5.24 -9.71 1.85
CA VAL A 158 4.33 -9.95 2.99
C VAL A 158 5.06 -10.33 4.28
N THR A 159 6.35 -10.64 4.19
CA THR A 159 7.25 -10.83 5.33
C THR A 159 8.21 -9.66 5.44
N TRP A 160 8.66 -9.35 6.66
CA TRP A 160 9.68 -8.33 6.90
C TRP A 160 11.06 -8.82 6.42
N ARG A 161 11.82 -7.92 5.81
CA ARG A 161 13.24 -8.08 5.49
C ARG A 161 13.97 -6.76 5.72
N GLU A 162 15.27 -6.82 5.92
CA GLU A 162 16.12 -5.63 6.07
C GLU A 162 16.16 -4.78 4.79
N ASP A 163 16.20 -5.42 3.62
CA ASP A 163 16.09 -4.77 2.31
C ASP A 163 15.03 -5.46 1.44
N ASP A 164 13.91 -4.77 1.28
CA ASP A 164 12.78 -5.16 0.43
C ASP A 164 12.69 -4.34 -0.86
N HIS A 165 13.78 -3.67 -1.24
CA HIS A 165 13.88 -2.78 -2.42
C HIS A 165 14.86 -3.31 -3.47
N GLY A 166 15.10 -4.62 -3.45
CA GLY A 166 15.92 -5.34 -4.43
C GLY A 166 15.40 -5.32 -5.88
N LYS A 167 15.99 -6.16 -6.74
CA LYS A 167 15.68 -6.19 -8.18
C LYS A 167 14.19 -6.45 -8.47
N ASP A 168 13.56 -7.36 -7.75
CA ASP A 168 12.15 -7.72 -7.92
C ASP A 168 11.21 -6.55 -7.59
N PHE A 169 11.50 -5.81 -6.52
CA PHE A 169 10.77 -4.58 -6.19
C PHE A 169 10.88 -3.55 -7.31
N LYS A 170 12.10 -3.23 -7.77
CA LYS A 170 12.35 -2.22 -8.83
C LYS A 170 11.64 -2.57 -10.13
N GLU A 171 11.64 -3.86 -10.49
CA GLU A 171 10.91 -4.36 -11.65
C GLU A 171 9.38 -4.18 -11.50
N CYS A 172 8.84 -4.44 -10.31
CA CYS A 172 7.42 -4.26 -10.00
C CYS A 172 7.01 -2.79 -9.99
N GLU A 173 7.84 -1.90 -9.45
CA GLU A 173 7.63 -0.46 -9.46
C GLU A 173 7.63 0.09 -10.90
N SER A 174 8.59 -0.34 -11.72
CA SER A 174 8.65 -0.01 -13.15
C SER A 174 7.42 -0.50 -13.91
N LEU A 175 6.93 -1.70 -13.61
CA LEU A 175 5.69 -2.23 -14.17
C LEU A 175 4.50 -1.31 -13.86
N LEU A 176 4.36 -0.84 -12.62
CA LEU A 176 3.27 0.06 -12.23
C LEU A 176 3.32 1.37 -13.00
N TRP A 177 4.49 2.00 -13.12
CA TRP A 177 4.66 3.20 -13.93
C TRP A 177 4.30 2.97 -15.40
N LYS A 178 4.72 1.84 -15.97
CA LYS A 178 4.36 1.46 -17.34
C LYS A 178 2.85 1.30 -17.51
N MET A 179 2.17 0.66 -16.55
CA MET A 179 0.72 0.50 -16.59
C MET A 179 0.00 1.85 -16.48
N LEU A 180 0.46 2.75 -15.61
CA LEU A 180 -0.17 4.05 -15.43
C LEU A 180 -0.07 4.96 -16.66
N ARG A 181 1.00 4.81 -17.46
CA ARG A 181 1.22 5.55 -18.71
C ARG A 181 0.36 5.05 -19.88
N LYS A 182 -0.20 3.85 -19.78
CA LYS A 182 -1.10 3.33 -20.81
C LYS A 182 -2.44 4.10 -20.76
N LYS A 183 -2.89 4.51 -21.94
CA LYS A 183 -4.19 5.15 -22.15
C LYS A 183 -5.29 4.09 -22.11
#